data_AF-A0A535IKC7-F1
#
_entry.id   AF-A0A535IKC7-F1
#
_cell.length_a   1.000
_cell.length_b   1.000
_cell.length_c   1.000
_cell.angle_alpha   90.00
_cell.angle_beta   90.00
_cell.angle_gamma   90.00
#
_symmetry.space_group_name_H-M   'P 1'
#
loop_
_entity.id
_entity.type
_entity.pdbx_description
1 polymer ?
#
loop_
_entity_poly.entity_id
_entity_poly.type
_entity_poly.pdbx_seq_one_letter_code
_entity_poly.pdbx_strand_id
1 'polypeptide(L)'
;MSTAVETLKPPATSIGLLGWLRKHLFSTWYNALLSVFALWLLYVLASALYTAVTSANWDVVSVNLRLFMIGRYPVEQAWRVQVVVSMLALLLGAAWGAWRGILRTLAVGVGALFLTLALLPFEPNSRLWLAANLLLLALGFGIGHITRARRLVSLAWLASL
;
A
#
# COMPACT_ATOMS: atom_id res chain seq x y z
N MET A 1 -18.11 -7.31 -65.97
CA MET A 1 -18.82 -8.08 -64.92
C MET A 1 -18.19 -7.70 -63.59
N SER A 2 -18.93 -7.00 -62.72
CA SER A 2 -18.45 -6.53 -61.41
C SER A 2 -19.13 -7.35 -60.32
N THR A 3 -18.36 -8.11 -59.56
CA THR A 3 -18.85 -8.86 -58.39
C THR A 3 -18.75 -7.96 -57.16
N ALA A 4 -19.89 -7.41 -56.72
CA ALA A 4 -19.97 -6.64 -55.49
C ALA A 4 -19.81 -7.58 -54.29
N VAL A 5 -18.82 -7.30 -53.43
CA VAL A 5 -18.61 -8.00 -52.17
C VAL A 5 -19.68 -7.51 -51.18
N GLU A 6 -20.63 -8.38 -50.84
CA GLU A 6 -21.65 -8.12 -49.83
C GLU A 6 -20.96 -7.98 -48.46
N THR A 7 -20.94 -6.75 -47.94
CA THR A 7 -20.35 -6.45 -46.63
C THR A 7 -21.39 -6.73 -45.54
N LEU A 8 -21.35 -7.93 -44.97
CA LEU A 8 -22.15 -8.31 -43.82
C LEU A 8 -21.81 -7.39 -42.62
N LYS A 9 -22.77 -6.56 -42.23
CA LYS A 9 -22.65 -5.71 -41.03
C LYS A 9 -22.46 -6.61 -39.80
N PRO A 10 -21.48 -6.35 -38.93
CA PRO A 10 -21.26 -7.18 -37.75
C PRO A 10 -22.53 -7.21 -36.89
N PRO A 11 -22.93 -8.38 -36.38
CA PRO A 11 -24.18 -8.54 -35.64
C PRO A 11 -24.14 -7.63 -34.40
N ALA A 12 -25.16 -6.79 -34.26
CA ALA A 12 -25.31 -5.92 -33.10
C ALA A 12 -25.57 -6.78 -31.86
N THR A 13 -24.51 -7.13 -31.12
CA THR A 13 -24.64 -7.74 -29.80
C THR A 13 -24.84 -6.66 -28.76
N SER A 14 -25.97 -5.94 -28.83
CA SER A 14 -26.39 -4.99 -27.80
C SER A 14 -27.05 -5.73 -26.64
N ILE A 15 -26.30 -6.62 -25.99
CA ILE A 15 -26.74 -7.17 -24.72
C ILE A 15 -26.57 -6.04 -23.68
N GLY A 16 -27.63 -5.27 -23.41
CA GLY A 16 -27.62 -4.26 -22.35
C GLY A 16 -27.33 -4.87 -20.97
N LEU A 17 -27.02 -4.03 -19.97
CA LEU A 17 -26.62 -4.48 -18.62
C LEU A 17 -27.55 -5.57 -18.04
N LEU A 18 -28.87 -5.36 -18.15
CA LEU A 18 -29.90 -6.32 -17.72
C LEU A 18 -29.87 -7.63 -18.52
N GLY A 19 -29.68 -7.56 -19.84
CA GLY A 19 -29.54 -8.73 -20.70
C GLY A 19 -28.27 -9.53 -20.39
N TRP A 20 -27.19 -8.84 -20.00
CA TRP A 20 -25.92 -9.46 -19.65
C TRP A 20 -26.05 -10.20 -18.32
N LEU A 21 -26.62 -9.55 -17.31
CA LEU A 21 -26.90 -10.16 -16.01
C LEU A 21 -27.79 -11.40 -16.14
N ARG A 22 -28.87 -11.32 -16.92
CA ARG A 22 -29.74 -12.49 -17.17
C ARG A 22 -28.98 -13.62 -17.87
N LYS A 23 -28.14 -13.30 -18.85
CA LYS A 23 -27.38 -14.29 -19.61
C LYS A 23 -26.25 -14.95 -18.79
N HIS A 24 -25.64 -14.24 -17.85
CA HIS A 24 -24.45 -14.72 -17.13
C HIS A 24 -24.73 -15.18 -15.70
N LEU A 25 -25.65 -14.54 -14.97
CA LEU A 25 -25.95 -14.87 -13.58
C LEU A 25 -27.27 -15.65 -13.42
N PHE A 26 -28.26 -15.40 -14.28
CA PHE A 26 -29.60 -15.98 -14.16
C PHE A 26 -30.00 -16.85 -15.37
N SER A 27 -29.03 -17.50 -16.03
CA SER A 27 -29.27 -18.27 -17.25
C SER A 27 -30.09 -19.54 -17.02
N THR A 28 -30.06 -20.09 -15.80
CA THR A 28 -30.80 -21.27 -15.36
C THR A 28 -31.32 -21.08 -13.93
N TRP A 29 -32.28 -21.92 -13.52
CA TRP A 29 -32.87 -21.83 -12.18
C TRP A 29 -31.85 -22.08 -11.05
N TYR A 30 -30.89 -22.98 -11.26
CA TYR A 30 -29.82 -23.25 -10.29
C TYR A 30 -28.81 -22.09 -10.24
N ASN A 31 -28.49 -21.46 -11.38
CA ASN A 31 -27.63 -20.26 -11.40
C ASN A 31 -28.30 -19.08 -10.69
N ALA A 32 -29.63 -18.95 -10.82
CA ALA A 32 -30.39 -17.96 -10.07
C ALA A 32 -30.32 -18.21 -8.55
N LEU A 33 -30.51 -19.46 -8.11
CA LEU A 33 -30.37 -19.84 -6.71
C LEU A 33 -28.95 -19.58 -6.19
N LEU A 34 -27.92 -19.97 -6.96
CA LEU A 34 -26.52 -19.74 -6.63
C LEU A 34 -26.20 -18.24 -6.52
N SER A 35 -26.75 -17.42 -7.42
CA SER A 35 -26.57 -15.96 -7.40
C SER A 35 -27.20 -15.32 -6.17
N VAL A 36 -28.41 -15.75 -5.79
CA VAL A 36 -29.06 -15.28 -4.55
C VAL A 36 -28.27 -15.71 -3.32
N PHE A 37 -27.79 -16.96 -3.28
CA PHE A 37 -26.95 -17.44 -2.20
C PHE A 37 -25.62 -16.67 -2.11
N ALA A 38 -24.98 -16.38 -3.24
CA ALA A 38 -23.75 -15.59 -3.28
C ALA A 38 -23.98 -14.17 -2.74
N LEU A 39 -25.08 -13.51 -3.11
CA LEU A 39 -25.44 -12.19 -2.58
C LEU A 39 -25.70 -12.24 -1.07
N TRP A 40 -26.40 -13.26 -0.59
CA TRP A 40 -26.61 -13.48 0.84
C TRP A 40 -25.28 -13.68 1.58
N LEU A 41 -24.39 -14.51 1.05
CA LEU A 41 -23.06 -14.75 1.63
C LEU A 41 -22.22 -13.47 1.66
N LEU A 42 -22.23 -12.69 0.57
CA LEU A 42 -21.55 -11.40 0.51
C LEU A 42 -22.11 -10.43 1.56
N TYR A 43 -23.43 -10.40 1.75
CA TYR A 43 -24.07 -9.59 2.78
C TYR A 43 -23.62 -10.00 4.18
N VAL A 44 -23.62 -11.29 4.50
CA VAL A 44 -23.17 -11.81 5.80
C VAL A 44 -21.70 -11.48 6.04
N LEU A 45 -20.83 -11.68 5.05
CA LEU A 45 -19.40 -11.37 5.16
C LEU A 45 -19.16 -9.87 5.32
N ALA A 46 -19.87 -9.04 4.56
CA ALA A 46 -19.77 -7.58 4.66
C ALA A 46 -20.26 -7.08 6.02
N SER A 47 -21.37 -7.64 6.53
CA SER A 47 -21.91 -7.31 7.86
C SER A 47 -20.96 -7.76 8.98
N ALA A 48 -20.38 -8.97 8.87
CA ALA A 48 -19.38 -9.46 9.80
C ALA A 48 -18.12 -8.59 9.80
N LEU A 49 -17.63 -8.20 8.62
CA LEU A 49 -16.48 -7.32 8.49
C LEU A 49 -16.78 -5.92 9.05
N TYR A 50 -17.95 -5.36 8.77
CA TYR A 50 -18.38 -4.08 9.33
C TYR A 50 -18.41 -4.12 10.85
N THR A 51 -19.00 -5.17 11.43
CA THR A 51 -19.08 -5.35 12.88
C THR A 51 -17.69 -5.53 13.48
N ALA A 52 -16.84 -6.36 12.86
CA ALA A 52 -15.47 -6.57 13.30
C ALA A 52 -14.66 -5.26 13.31
N VAL A 53 -14.84 -4.40 12.29
CA VAL A 53 -14.11 -3.12 12.21
C VAL A 53 -14.70 -2.06 13.15
N THR A 54 -16.02 -2.02 13.35
CA THR A 54 -16.65 -0.95 14.15
C THR A 54 -16.74 -1.27 15.63
N SER A 55 -16.88 -2.55 15.98
CA SER A 55 -17.03 -2.98 17.38
C SER A 55 -15.70 -3.35 18.04
N ALA A 56 -14.61 -3.47 17.26
CA ALA A 56 -13.29 -3.73 17.82
C ALA A 56 -12.76 -2.52 18.60
N ASN A 57 -12.12 -2.81 19.73
CA ASN A 57 -11.38 -1.82 20.48
C ASN A 57 -10.00 -1.61 19.83
N TRP A 58 -9.91 -0.60 18.95
CA TRP A 58 -8.69 -0.24 18.23
C TRP A 58 -7.61 0.38 19.13
N ASP A 59 -7.95 0.78 20.36
CA ASP A 59 -6.96 1.35 21.30
C ASP A 59 -5.88 0.34 21.66
N VAL A 60 -6.21 -0.96 21.66
CA VAL A 60 -5.22 -2.02 21.92
C VAL A 60 -4.10 -1.98 20.89
N VAL A 61 -4.43 -1.70 19.61
CA VAL A 61 -3.45 -1.61 18.54
C VAL A 61 -2.67 -0.30 18.62
N SER A 62 -3.34 0.83 18.85
CA SER A 62 -2.66 2.14 18.88
C SER A 62 -1.74 2.30 20.08
N VAL A 63 -2.13 1.78 21.25
CA VAL A 63 -1.33 1.81 22.49
C VAL A 63 -0.14 0.84 22.42
N ASN A 64 -0.33 -0.35 21.82
CA ASN A 64 0.70 -1.39 21.78
C ASN A 64 1.46 -1.46 20.46
N LEU A 65 1.26 -0.52 19.52
CA LEU A 65 1.93 -0.56 18.22
C LEU A 65 3.45 -0.64 18.35
N ARG A 66 4.01 0.09 19.31
CA ARG A 66 5.45 0.05 19.61
C ARG A 66 5.92 -1.37 19.94
N LEU A 67 5.13 -2.13 20.71
CA LEU A 67 5.40 -3.53 21.03
C LEU A 67 5.30 -4.42 19.78
N PHE A 68 4.35 -4.18 18.89
CA PHE A 68 4.25 -4.94 17.64
C PHE A 68 5.38 -4.65 16.65
N MET A 69 5.87 -3.41 16.61
CA MET A 69 6.98 -3.02 15.72
C MET A 69 8.35 -3.45 16.24
N ILE A 70 8.57 -3.37 17.55
CA ILE A 70 9.89 -3.58 18.18
C ILE A 70 9.98 -4.95 18.88
N GLY A 71 8.84 -5.60 19.14
CA GLY A 71 8.77 -6.91 19.78
C GLY A 71 9.17 -6.87 21.25
N ARG A 72 9.88 -7.91 21.72
CA ARG A 72 10.35 -8.06 23.12
C ARG A 72 11.62 -7.27 23.44
N TYR A 73 12.02 -6.33 22.58
CA TYR A 73 13.24 -5.56 22.80
C TYR A 73 13.06 -4.61 24.01
N PRO A 74 14.06 -4.46 24.89
CA PRO A 74 13.96 -3.58 26.05
C PRO A 74 13.61 -2.15 25.65
N VAL A 75 12.66 -1.56 26.38
CA VAL A 75 12.08 -0.24 26.08
C VAL A 75 13.16 0.85 26.13
N GLU A 76 14.13 0.70 27.04
CA GLU A 76 15.26 1.60 27.28
C GLU A 76 16.26 1.56 26.11
N GLN A 77 16.30 0.45 25.37
CA GLN A 77 17.20 0.28 24.24
C GLN A 77 16.54 0.61 22.90
N ALA A 78 15.23 0.84 22.86
CA ALA A 78 14.46 1.07 21.63
C ALA A 78 15.02 2.18 20.72
N TRP A 79 15.75 3.15 21.28
CA TRP A 79 16.45 4.18 20.50
C TRP A 79 17.44 3.59 19.50
N ARG A 80 18.01 2.41 19.75
CA ARG A 80 18.92 1.72 18.82
C ARG A 80 18.20 1.30 17.55
N VAL A 81 17.01 0.72 17.70
CA VAL A 81 16.14 0.37 16.56
C VAL A 81 15.76 1.64 15.80
N GLN A 82 15.46 2.71 16.53
CA GLN A 82 15.13 4.00 15.93
C GLN A 82 16.29 4.56 15.09
N VAL A 83 17.52 4.50 15.60
CA VAL A 83 18.72 4.95 14.87
C VAL A 83 18.90 4.16 13.57
N VAL A 84 18.71 2.83 13.59
CA VAL A 84 18.81 2.00 12.39
C VAL A 84 17.74 2.40 11.36
N VAL A 85 16.49 2.58 11.78
CA VAL A 85 15.40 3.03 10.90
C VAL A 85 15.71 4.40 10.29
N SER A 86 16.23 5.34 11.10
CA SER A 86 16.61 6.68 10.64
C SER A 86 17.79 6.68 9.68
N MET A 87 18.80 5.83 9.92
CA MET A 87 19.90 5.63 8.99
C MET A 87 19.39 5.08 7.65
N LEU A 88 18.55 4.04 7.68
CA LEU A 88 17.97 3.45 6.48
C LEU A 88 17.08 4.43 5.71
N ALA A 89 16.27 5.25 6.41
CA ALA A 89 15.45 6.28 5.81
C ALA A 89 16.31 7.31 5.05
N LEU A 90 17.40 7.77 5.66
CA LEU A 90 18.34 8.71 5.06
C LEU A 90 19.07 8.10 3.85
N LEU A 91 19.56 6.86 3.97
CA LEU A 91 20.23 6.15 2.87
C LEU A 91 19.28 5.84 1.71
N LEU A 92 18.04 5.45 2.00
CA LEU A 92 17.01 5.23 0.98
C LEU A 92 16.65 6.54 0.26
N GLY A 93 16.53 7.63 1.01
CA GLY A 93 16.39 8.97 0.47
C GLY A 93 17.55 9.30 -0.48
N ALA A 94 18.80 9.16 -0.03
CA ALA A 94 19.99 9.43 -0.83
C ALA A 94 20.09 8.53 -2.07
N ALA A 95 19.73 7.26 -1.95
CA ALA A 95 19.67 6.32 -3.06
C ALA A 95 18.61 6.74 -4.08
N TRP A 96 17.42 7.18 -3.65
CA TRP A 96 16.41 7.75 -4.55
C TRP A 96 16.88 9.04 -5.24
N GLY A 97 17.58 9.92 -4.52
CA GLY A 97 18.13 11.16 -5.06
C GLY A 97 19.22 10.92 -6.12
N ALA A 98 20.09 9.93 -5.88
CA ALA A 98 21.19 9.58 -6.78
C ALA A 98 20.75 8.72 -7.97
N TRP A 99 19.86 7.75 -7.74
CA TRP A 99 19.42 6.74 -8.71
C TRP A 99 17.90 6.78 -8.91
N ARG A 100 17.46 6.86 -10.16
CA ARG A 100 16.02 6.87 -10.53
C ARG A 100 15.60 5.45 -10.94
N GLY A 101 14.38 5.04 -10.58
CA GLY A 101 13.84 3.70 -10.87
C GLY A 101 13.15 3.09 -9.64
N ILE A 102 13.40 1.80 -9.36
CA ILE A 102 12.80 1.05 -8.23
C ILE A 102 12.94 1.77 -6.89
N LEU A 103 14.07 2.44 -6.65
CA LEU A 103 14.36 3.18 -5.43
C LEU A 103 13.40 4.36 -5.20
N ARG A 104 12.88 4.98 -6.27
CA ARG A 104 11.82 5.99 -6.15
C ARG A 104 10.54 5.37 -5.61
N THR A 105 10.12 4.24 -6.18
CA THR A 105 8.88 3.56 -5.75
C THR A 105 8.99 3.11 -4.30
N LEU A 106 10.15 2.56 -3.91
CA LEU A 106 10.42 2.17 -2.53
C LEU A 106 10.43 3.38 -1.58
N ALA A 107 11.16 4.44 -1.92
CA ALA A 107 11.23 5.65 -1.08
C ALA A 107 9.86 6.34 -0.93
N VAL A 108 9.07 6.41 -2.00
CA VAL A 108 7.70 6.94 -1.95
C VAL A 108 6.79 6.04 -1.11
N GLY A 109 6.89 4.72 -1.25
CA GLY A 109 6.11 3.78 -0.44
C GLY A 109 6.45 3.88 1.06
N VAL A 110 7.74 3.92 1.40
CA VAL A 110 8.22 4.08 2.78
C VAL A 110 7.85 5.47 3.33
N GLY A 111 7.98 6.52 2.53
CA GLY A 111 7.56 7.87 2.91
C GLY A 111 6.04 7.96 3.15
N ALA A 112 5.24 7.34 2.30
CA ALA A 112 3.80 7.23 2.48
C ALA A 112 3.46 6.48 3.76
N LEU A 113 4.16 5.38 4.07
CA LEU A 113 3.99 4.64 5.32
C LEU A 113 4.33 5.51 6.55
N PHE A 114 5.46 6.24 6.54
CA PHE A 114 5.78 7.14 7.65
C PHE A 114 4.73 8.24 7.82
N LEU A 115 4.24 8.81 6.71
CA LEU A 115 3.21 9.84 6.75
C LEU A 115 1.88 9.29 7.29
N THR A 116 1.41 8.14 6.80
CA THR A 116 0.15 7.54 7.27
C THR A 116 0.24 7.18 8.75
N LEU A 117 1.33 6.56 9.19
CA LEU A 117 1.54 6.24 10.60
C LEU A 117 1.66 7.51 11.46
N ALA A 118 2.29 8.58 10.98
CA ALA A 118 2.38 9.83 11.73
C ALA A 118 1.03 10.56 11.89
N LEU A 119 0.07 10.32 10.99
CA LEU A 119 -1.28 10.88 11.04
C LEU A 119 -2.22 10.11 11.97
N LEU A 120 -1.95 8.83 12.21
CA LEU A 120 -2.70 8.03 13.16
C LEU A 120 -2.54 8.56 14.60
N PRO A 121 -3.55 8.33 15.47
CA PRO A 121 -3.58 8.86 16.83
C PRO A 121 -2.63 8.09 17.79
N PHE A 122 -1.35 8.01 17.44
CA PHE A 122 -0.32 7.41 18.29
C PHE A 122 0.24 8.41 19.31
N GLU A 123 1.02 7.89 20.25
CA GLU A 123 1.75 8.67 21.24
C GLU A 123 2.56 9.81 20.57
N PRO A 124 2.54 11.05 21.11
CA PRO A 124 3.21 12.20 20.51
C PRO A 124 4.68 11.96 20.18
N ASN A 125 5.42 11.29 21.07
CA ASN A 125 6.83 10.97 20.87
C ASN A 125 7.03 10.09 19.62
N SER A 126 6.21 9.05 19.45
CA SER A 126 6.26 8.16 18.28
C SER A 126 5.93 8.90 16.98
N ARG A 127 4.96 9.83 17.02
CA ARG A 127 4.61 10.67 15.85
C ARG A 127 5.75 11.61 15.45
N LEU A 128 6.44 12.22 16.43
CA LEU A 128 7.61 13.06 16.19
C LEU A 128 8.75 12.26 15.54
N TRP A 129 8.99 11.03 16.02
CA TRP A 129 9.98 10.14 15.43
C TRP A 129 9.65 9.75 13.98
N LEU A 130 8.39 9.45 13.68
CA LEU A 130 7.96 9.15 12.31
C LEU A 130 8.11 10.38 11.39
N ALA A 131 7.72 11.57 11.88
CA ALA A 131 7.92 12.82 11.15
C ALA A 131 9.42 13.13 10.92
N ALA A 132 10.27 12.88 11.91
CA ALA A 132 11.71 13.03 11.79
C ALA A 132 12.29 12.08 10.71
N ASN A 133 11.83 10.83 10.65
CA ASN A 133 12.25 9.90 9.58
C ASN A 133 11.80 10.35 8.20
N LEU A 134 10.58 10.91 8.07
CA LEU A 134 10.09 11.47 6.82
C LEU A 134 10.98 12.66 6.37
N LEU A 135 11.36 13.53 7.30
CA LEU A 135 12.31 14.61 7.04
C LEU A 135 13.70 14.08 6.65
N LEU A 136 14.22 13.09 7.37
CA LEU A 136 15.52 12.47 7.05
C LEU A 136 15.54 11.82 5.67
N LEU A 137 14.42 11.19 5.26
CA LEU A 137 14.27 10.64 3.92
C LEU A 137 14.29 11.75 2.85
N ALA A 138 13.63 12.88 3.10
CA ALA A 138 13.66 14.05 2.21
C ALA A 138 15.06 14.71 2.17
N LEU A 139 15.74 14.81 3.30
CA LEU A 139 17.12 15.32 3.40
C LEU A 139 18.09 14.40 2.67
N GLY A 140 17.98 13.09 2.88
CA GLY A 140 18.73 12.08 2.13
C GLY A 140 18.53 12.27 0.63
N PHE A 141 17.29 12.41 0.18
CA PHE A 141 16.99 12.70 -1.23
C PHE A 141 17.70 13.96 -1.74
N GLY A 142 17.65 15.06 -0.99
CA GLY A 142 18.39 16.28 -1.33
C GLY A 142 19.89 16.05 -1.48
N ILE A 143 20.51 15.34 -0.53
CA ILE A 143 21.93 14.99 -0.55
C ILE A 143 22.28 14.14 -1.78
N GLY A 144 21.52 13.09 -2.05
CA GLY A 144 21.72 12.22 -3.20
C GLY A 144 21.53 12.95 -4.53
N HIS A 145 20.58 13.88 -4.57
CA HIS A 145 20.29 14.69 -5.75
C HIS A 145 21.41 15.68 -6.08
N ILE A 146 21.97 16.34 -5.05
CA ILE A 146 23.06 17.31 -5.20
C ILE A 146 24.37 16.60 -5.53
N THR A 147 24.72 15.57 -4.78
CA THR A 147 26.04 14.93 -4.92
C THR A 147 26.17 14.09 -6.19
N ARG A 148 25.08 13.51 -6.71
CA ARG A 148 25.06 12.55 -7.85
C ARG A 148 26.13 11.44 -7.79
N ALA A 149 26.83 11.30 -6.66
CA ALA A 149 28.02 10.50 -6.50
C ALA A 149 27.59 9.06 -6.24
N ARG A 150 27.21 8.38 -7.31
CA ARG A 150 26.72 7.00 -7.28
C ARG A 150 27.63 6.09 -6.46
N ARG A 151 28.95 6.29 -6.53
CA ARG A 151 29.96 5.50 -5.79
C ARG A 151 29.91 5.74 -4.27
N LEU A 152 29.76 6.98 -3.81
CA LEU A 152 29.73 7.29 -2.37
C LEU A 152 28.46 6.74 -1.72
N VAL A 153 27.32 6.82 -2.41
CA VAL A 153 26.05 6.24 -1.94
C VAL A 153 26.16 4.71 -1.84
N SER A 154 26.81 4.05 -2.80
CA SER A 154 27.06 2.61 -2.73
C SER A 154 27.98 2.24 -1.57
N LEU A 155 29.04 3.02 -1.32
CA LEU A 155 29.96 2.78 -0.19
C LEU A 155 29.26 2.97 1.16
N ALA A 156 28.40 3.99 1.29
CA ALA A 156 27.61 4.21 2.50
C ALA A 156 26.63 3.06 2.76
N TRP A 157 26.01 2.51 1.70
CA TRP A 157 25.20 1.30 1.79
C TRP A 157 26.01 0.08 2.23
N LEU A 158 27.20 -0.14 1.66
CA LEU A 158 28.08 -1.25 2.04
C LEU A 158 28.59 -1.12 3.48
N ALA A 159 28.85 0.08 3.96
CA ALA A 159 29.24 0.34 5.34
C ALA A 159 28.09 0.13 6.35
N SER A 160 26.84 0.15 5.87
CA SER A 160 25.64 -0.04 6.70
C SER A 160 25.21 -1.51 6.84
N LEU A 161 25.86 -2.42 6.11
CA LEU A 161 25.54 -3.85 6.01
C LEU A 161 26.36 -4.66 7.00
#